data_AF-A0A1W6LGJ0-F1
#
_entry.id   AF-A0A1W6LGJ0-F1
#
_cell.length_a   1.000
_cell.length_b   1.000
_cell.length_c   1.000
_cell.angle_alpha   90.00
_cell.angle_beta   90.00
_cell.angle_gamma   90.00
#
_symmetry.space_group_name_H-M   'P 1'
#
loop_
_entity.id
_entity.type
_entity.pdbx_description
1 polymer ?
#
loop_
_entity_poly.entity_id
_entity_poly.type
_entity_poly.pdbx_seq_one_letter_code
_entity_poly.pdbx_strand_id
1 'polypeptide(L)'
;MKLFYMTGAGSLASHVALEWAGADYEAVALRRSELQAPAFLGINPMGTVPVLADGDLRLTESIAILAFIADRHPRARLWGGDGSGARAQTLQWLAFLNAEVHKAYGPVFYPERHGFGLVPDTLVADAGRERVRELLQRVDVQLDGREWLTGERTCADAYLFVMLRWALTTKVGLSGFRNLGTYLRRLHDDAGVRRALSMEAGPRPVVPASPAAAVALVGEVVGPVEYREGEGMAMEIRLGDVQILAGEVDVVLTWSDEHYRGQAAMPVENFSRYVSAGAIRL
;
A
#
# COMPACT_ATOMS: atom_id res chain seq x y z
N MET A 1 -15.69 -15.23 9.00
CA MET A 1 -15.54 -13.75 9.03
C MET A 1 -15.80 -13.16 7.65
N LYS A 2 -16.16 -11.87 7.55
CA LYS A 2 -16.16 -11.11 6.28
C LYS A 2 -15.27 -9.88 6.40
N LEU A 3 -14.39 -9.66 5.42
CA LEU A 3 -13.55 -8.46 5.34
C LEU A 3 -14.04 -7.59 4.19
N PHE A 4 -14.53 -6.39 4.49
CA PHE A 4 -14.79 -5.36 3.49
C PHE A 4 -13.51 -4.57 3.23
N TYR A 5 -13.10 -4.48 1.98
CA TYR A 5 -11.82 -3.89 1.58
C TYR A 5 -11.93 -3.09 0.28
N MET A 6 -10.93 -2.25 0.02
CA MET A 6 -10.74 -1.59 -1.28
C MET A 6 -9.32 -1.85 -1.76
N THR A 7 -9.15 -2.23 -3.02
CA THR A 7 -7.83 -2.51 -3.60
C THR A 7 -6.88 -1.32 -3.43
N GLY A 8 -5.69 -1.59 -2.89
CA GLY A 8 -4.65 -0.57 -2.66
C GLY A 8 -4.83 0.26 -1.39
N ALA A 9 -5.88 0.02 -0.60
CA ALA A 9 -6.11 0.69 0.67
C ALA A 9 -5.43 0.00 1.86
N GLY A 10 -5.49 0.65 3.02
CA GLY A 10 -4.97 0.13 4.30
C GLY A 10 -5.60 -1.21 4.72
N SER A 11 -6.76 -1.55 4.15
CA SER A 11 -7.42 -2.85 4.33
C SER A 11 -6.57 -4.05 3.92
N LEU A 12 -5.58 -3.87 3.04
CA LEU A 12 -4.64 -4.93 2.64
C LEU A 12 -3.90 -5.52 3.86
N ALA A 13 -3.62 -4.73 4.90
CA ALA A 13 -2.98 -5.22 6.12
C ALA A 13 -3.82 -6.32 6.79
N SER A 14 -5.13 -6.13 6.85
CA SER A 14 -6.06 -7.11 7.43
C SER A 14 -6.15 -8.36 6.55
N HIS A 15 -6.11 -8.17 5.24
CA HIS A 15 -6.10 -9.25 4.26
C HIS A 15 -4.87 -10.15 4.44
N VAL A 16 -3.67 -9.54 4.49
CA VAL A 16 -2.41 -10.24 4.76
C VAL A 16 -2.44 -10.96 6.11
N ALA A 17 -2.95 -10.32 7.16
CA ALA A 17 -3.04 -10.94 8.48
C ALA A 17 -3.97 -12.17 8.49
N LEU A 18 -5.12 -12.11 7.80
CA LEU A 18 -6.01 -13.26 7.65
C LEU A 18 -5.35 -14.41 6.86
N GLU A 19 -4.60 -14.08 5.81
CA GLU A 19 -3.84 -15.05 5.02
C GLU A 19 -2.71 -15.72 5.80
N TRP A 20 -2.00 -14.96 6.64
CA TRP A 20 -1.00 -15.51 7.56
C TRP A 20 -1.62 -16.34 8.68
N ALA A 21 -2.85 -15.99 9.09
CA ALA A 21 -3.61 -16.73 10.07
C ALA A 21 -4.19 -18.05 9.55
N GLY A 22 -4.22 -18.25 8.23
CA GLY A 22 -4.94 -19.36 7.61
C GLY A 22 -6.43 -19.33 7.95
N ALA A 23 -6.99 -18.13 8.07
CA ALA A 23 -8.37 -17.94 8.51
C ALA A 23 -9.38 -18.22 7.39
N ASP A 24 -10.56 -18.73 7.75
CA ASP A 24 -11.70 -18.80 6.84
C ASP A 24 -12.46 -17.47 6.86
N TYR A 25 -12.46 -16.78 5.71
CA TYR A 25 -13.16 -15.51 5.55
C TYR A 25 -13.65 -15.28 4.12
N GLU A 26 -14.64 -14.40 4.00
CA GLU A 26 -15.12 -13.85 2.74
C GLU A 26 -14.51 -12.46 2.52
N ALA A 27 -13.83 -12.25 1.38
CA ALA A 27 -13.31 -10.96 0.97
C ALA A 27 -14.37 -10.21 0.13
N VAL A 28 -14.84 -9.07 0.62
CA VAL A 28 -15.86 -8.24 -0.03
C VAL A 28 -15.21 -6.97 -0.56
N ALA A 29 -14.96 -6.94 -1.87
CA ALA A 29 -14.37 -5.80 -2.54
C ALA A 29 -15.38 -4.65 -2.69
N LEU A 30 -14.92 -3.43 -2.42
CA LEU A 30 -15.68 -2.19 -2.60
C LEU A 30 -14.89 -1.23 -3.50
N ARG A 31 -15.61 -0.50 -4.34
CA ARG A 31 -15.10 0.66 -5.08
C ARG A 31 -15.18 1.90 -4.21
N ARG A 32 -14.35 2.91 -4.53
CA ARG A 32 -14.34 4.22 -3.84
C ARG A 32 -15.75 4.83 -3.75
N SER A 33 -16.54 4.75 -4.82
CA SER A 33 -17.90 5.29 -4.88
C SER A 33 -18.90 4.55 -3.99
N GLU A 34 -18.64 3.28 -3.67
CA GLU A 34 -19.51 2.45 -2.82
C GLU A 34 -19.30 2.74 -1.34
N LEU A 35 -18.14 3.29 -0.96
CA LEU A 35 -17.82 3.64 0.44
C LEU A 35 -18.76 4.69 1.03
N GLN A 36 -19.38 5.53 0.20
CA GLN A 36 -20.32 6.57 0.62
C GLN A 36 -21.78 6.21 0.27
N ALA A 37 -22.03 5.02 -0.26
CA ALA A 37 -23.38 4.58 -0.57
C ALA A 37 -24.14 4.20 0.71
N PRO A 38 -25.46 4.47 0.79
CA PRO A 38 -26.27 4.13 1.98
C PRO A 38 -26.14 2.66 2.42
N ALA A 39 -25.96 1.74 1.47
CA ALA A 39 -25.78 0.32 1.76
C ALA A 39 -24.52 0.03 2.59
N PHE A 40 -23.39 0.69 2.30
CA PHE A 40 -22.16 0.52 3.07
C PHE A 40 -22.14 1.39 4.32
N LEU A 41 -22.73 2.59 4.29
CA LEU A 41 -22.87 3.45 5.47
C LEU A 41 -23.72 2.82 6.57
N GLY A 42 -24.69 1.95 6.21
CA GLY A 42 -25.41 1.12 7.16
C GLY A 42 -24.54 0.06 7.86
N ILE A 43 -23.37 -0.27 7.31
CA ILE A 43 -22.38 -1.19 7.89
C ILE A 43 -21.32 -0.41 8.68
N ASN A 44 -20.76 0.65 8.08
CA ASN A 44 -19.80 1.54 8.70
C ASN A 44 -20.16 3.00 8.39
N PRO A 45 -20.71 3.75 9.36
CA PRO A 45 -21.08 5.16 9.17
C PRO A 45 -19.91 6.07 8.78
N MET A 46 -18.66 5.67 9.07
CA MET A 46 -17.48 6.43 8.64
C MET A 46 -17.22 6.34 7.14
N GLY A 47 -17.82 5.36 6.44
CA GLY A 47 -17.62 5.17 5.01
C GLY A 47 -16.16 4.90 4.64
N THR A 48 -15.48 4.11 5.47
CA THR A 48 -14.07 3.73 5.30
C THR A 48 -13.88 2.22 5.38
N VAL A 49 -12.77 1.75 4.81
CA VAL A 49 -12.27 0.37 4.95
C VAL A 49 -10.96 0.38 5.74
N PRO A 50 -10.55 -0.73 6.37
CA PRO A 50 -11.25 -2.02 6.44
C PRO A 50 -12.52 -2.03 7.32
N VAL A 51 -13.39 -3.01 7.09
CA VAL A 51 -14.39 -3.45 8.09
C VAL A 51 -14.31 -4.97 8.22
N LEU A 52 -14.15 -5.48 9.44
CA LEU A 52 -14.23 -6.91 9.73
C LEU A 52 -15.56 -7.22 10.43
N ALA A 53 -16.32 -8.14 9.85
CA ALA A 53 -17.55 -8.67 10.42
C ALA A 53 -17.38 -10.14 10.85
N ASP A 54 -17.75 -10.46 12.09
CA ASP A 54 -17.76 -11.84 12.61
C ASP A 54 -19.01 -12.06 13.49
N GLY A 55 -20.02 -12.76 12.96
CA GLY A 55 -21.34 -12.82 13.60
C GLY A 55 -21.95 -11.43 13.74
N ASP A 56 -22.21 -10.99 14.97
CA ASP A 56 -22.71 -9.65 15.30
C ASP A 56 -21.59 -8.62 15.50
N LEU A 57 -20.34 -9.06 15.66
CA LEU A 57 -19.19 -8.17 15.84
C LEU A 57 -18.89 -7.39 14.56
N ARG A 58 -18.64 -6.09 14.69
CA ARG A 58 -18.19 -5.20 13.62
C ARG A 58 -17.00 -4.38 14.12
N LEU A 59 -15.87 -4.49 13.42
CA LEU A 59 -14.66 -3.72 13.70
C LEU A 59 -14.26 -2.91 12.47
N THR A 60 -13.86 -1.65 12.66
CA THR A 60 -13.51 -0.71 11.57
C THR A 60 -12.06 -0.23 11.65
N GLU A 61 -11.48 -0.19 12.84
CA GLU A 61 -10.13 0.31 13.06
C GLU A 61 -9.08 -0.77 12.74
N SER A 62 -8.14 -0.48 11.85
CA SER A 62 -7.12 -1.43 11.39
C SER A 62 -6.35 -2.08 12.54
N ILE A 63 -5.94 -1.32 13.57
CA ILE A 63 -5.23 -1.89 14.72
C ILE A 63 -6.13 -2.87 15.49
N ALA A 64 -7.40 -2.52 15.72
CA ALA A 64 -8.35 -3.37 16.43
C ALA A 64 -8.62 -4.67 15.65
N ILE A 65 -8.76 -4.56 14.33
CA ILE A 65 -8.94 -5.71 13.42
C ILE A 65 -7.70 -6.62 13.45
N LEU A 66 -6.50 -6.07 13.30
CA LEU A 66 -5.24 -6.83 13.34
C LEU A 66 -5.04 -7.49 14.71
N ALA A 67 -5.38 -6.80 15.79
CA ALA A 67 -5.34 -7.35 17.14
C ALA A 67 -6.32 -8.51 17.32
N PHE A 68 -7.55 -8.36 16.82
CA PHE A 68 -8.57 -9.39 16.86
C PHE A 68 -8.15 -10.63 16.07
N ILE A 69 -7.60 -10.47 14.86
CA ILE A 69 -7.09 -11.59 14.06
C ILE A 69 -5.95 -12.31 14.80
N ALA A 70 -5.01 -11.56 15.38
CA ALA A 70 -3.91 -12.13 16.14
C ALA A 70 -4.38 -12.94 17.36
N ASP A 71 -5.35 -12.41 18.12
CA ASP A 71 -5.92 -13.08 19.30
C ASP A 71 -6.79 -14.29 18.93
N ARG A 72 -7.54 -14.20 17.82
CA ARG A 72 -8.40 -15.29 17.34
C ARG A 72 -7.61 -16.46 16.78
N HIS A 73 -6.39 -16.21 16.28
CA HIS A 73 -5.51 -17.18 15.64
C HIS A 73 -4.12 -17.24 16.31
N PRO A 74 -4.03 -17.67 17.59
CA PRO A 74 -2.77 -17.63 18.34
C PRO A 74 -1.66 -18.50 17.71
N ARG A 75 -2.03 -19.58 17.02
CA ARG A 75 -1.07 -20.45 16.29
C ARG A 75 -0.33 -19.74 15.16
N ALA A 76 -0.89 -18.66 14.64
CA ALA A 76 -0.26 -17.86 13.60
C ALA A 76 0.83 -16.92 14.14
N ARG A 77 0.94 -16.79 15.47
CA ARG A 77 1.95 -15.99 16.18
C ARG A 77 2.05 -14.56 15.66
N LEU A 78 0.91 -13.94 15.34
CA LEU A 78 0.86 -12.58 14.78
C LEU A 78 1.25 -11.47 15.77
N TRP A 79 1.36 -11.78 17.06
CA TRP A 79 1.99 -10.92 18.06
C TRP A 79 3.51 -11.11 18.17
N GLY A 80 4.07 -12.13 17.50
CA GLY A 80 5.46 -12.54 17.56
C GLY A 80 5.72 -13.54 18.70
N GLY A 81 6.65 -13.17 19.59
CA GLY A 81 6.99 -13.93 20.79
C GLY A 81 5.81 -14.14 21.75
N ASP A 82 6.07 -14.86 22.83
CA ASP A 82 5.05 -15.15 23.85
C ASP A 82 4.94 -14.04 24.90
N GLY A 83 3.76 -13.93 25.50
CA GLY A 83 3.51 -13.04 26.64
C GLY A 83 3.21 -11.58 26.29
N SER A 84 2.97 -10.79 27.35
CA SER A 84 2.53 -9.39 27.21
C SER A 84 3.59 -8.47 26.62
N GLY A 85 4.88 -8.77 26.80
CA GLY A 85 5.98 -7.97 26.25
C GLY A 85 6.03 -7.98 24.72
N ALA A 86 5.92 -9.17 24.10
CA ALA A 86 5.89 -9.29 22.63
C ALA A 86 4.66 -8.59 22.05
N ARG A 87 3.49 -8.78 22.67
CA ARG A 87 2.25 -8.08 22.30
C ARG A 87 2.41 -6.56 22.40
N ALA A 88 2.99 -6.05 23.49
CA ALA A 88 3.21 -4.62 23.68
C ALA A 88 4.16 -4.04 22.62
N GLN A 89 5.24 -4.77 22.27
CA GLN A 89 6.19 -4.34 21.25
C GLN A 89 5.54 -4.25 19.86
N THR A 90 4.73 -5.25 19.50
CA THR A 90 3.96 -5.25 18.24
C THR A 90 2.92 -4.13 18.22
N LEU A 91 2.19 -3.94 19.33
CA LEU A 91 1.23 -2.84 19.48
C LEU A 91 1.90 -1.46 19.39
N GLN A 92 3.11 -1.29 19.94
CA GLN A 92 3.86 -0.05 19.83
C GLN A 92 4.14 0.30 18.36
N TRP A 93 4.54 -0.69 17.56
CA TRP A 93 4.78 -0.47 16.13
C TRP A 93 3.48 -0.26 15.36
N LEU A 94 2.41 -1.00 15.65
CA LEU A 94 1.10 -0.74 15.05
C LEU A 94 0.60 0.68 15.35
N ALA A 95 0.76 1.15 16.59
CA ALA A 95 0.39 2.49 17.01
C ALA A 95 1.23 3.55 16.28
N PHE A 96 2.54 3.38 16.20
CA PHE A 96 3.42 4.27 15.45
C PHE A 96 3.05 4.30 13.95
N LEU A 97 2.87 3.15 13.33
CA LEU A 97 2.52 3.03 11.91
C LEU A 97 1.16 3.70 11.63
N ASN A 98 0.18 3.54 12.51
CA ASN A 98 -1.14 4.13 12.32
C ASN A 98 -1.20 5.63 12.62
N ALA A 99 -0.65 6.04 13.76
CA ALA A 99 -0.79 7.40 14.27
C ALA A 99 0.19 8.37 13.63
N GLU A 100 1.36 7.88 13.18
CA GLU A 100 2.39 8.70 12.57
C GLU A 100 2.47 8.46 11.06
N VAL A 101 2.84 7.25 10.64
CA VAL A 101 3.19 6.98 9.23
C VAL A 101 1.96 7.10 8.32
N HIS A 102 0.87 6.37 8.63
CA HIS A 102 -0.37 6.44 7.86
C HIS A 102 -0.92 7.87 7.88
N LYS A 103 -0.96 8.55 9.03
CA LYS A 103 -1.43 9.94 9.10
C LYS A 103 -0.62 10.90 8.23
N ALA A 104 0.70 10.70 8.12
CA ALA A 104 1.56 11.52 7.27
C ALA A 104 1.26 11.37 5.76
N TYR A 105 0.60 10.28 5.34
CA TYR A 105 0.10 10.15 3.98
C TYR A 105 -1.17 10.98 3.68
N GLY A 106 -1.85 11.52 4.70
CA GLY A 106 -3.06 12.33 4.50
C GLY A 106 -2.84 13.50 3.53
N PRO A 107 -1.86 14.39 3.78
CA PRO A 107 -1.47 15.47 2.87
C PRO A 107 -0.97 14.98 1.50
N VAL A 108 -0.50 13.74 1.41
CA VAL A 108 0.01 13.17 0.14
C VAL A 108 -1.15 12.71 -0.74
N PHE A 109 -2.16 12.05 -0.16
CA PHE A 109 -3.33 11.53 -0.89
C PHE A 109 -4.42 12.56 -1.12
N TYR A 110 -4.57 13.52 -0.21
CA TYR A 110 -5.64 14.50 -0.23
C TYR A 110 -5.13 15.92 0.12
N PRO A 111 -4.10 16.44 -0.59
CA PRO A 111 -3.48 17.73 -0.26
C PRO A 111 -4.49 18.88 -0.16
N GLU A 112 -5.56 18.83 -0.95
CA GLU A 112 -6.63 19.83 -0.97
C GLU A 112 -7.35 19.99 0.38
N ARG A 113 -7.28 18.97 1.25
CA ARG A 113 -7.88 18.96 2.60
C ARG A 113 -6.96 19.52 3.67
N HIS A 114 -5.69 19.74 3.35
CA HIS A 114 -4.65 20.07 4.32
C HIS A 114 -4.06 21.47 4.12
N GLY A 115 -4.14 22.03 2.90
CA GLY A 115 -3.70 23.40 2.62
C GLY A 115 -4.73 24.48 2.95
N PHE A 116 -5.99 24.12 3.20
CA PHE A 116 -7.12 25.03 3.46
C PHE A 116 -7.28 26.14 2.41
N GLY A 117 -6.84 25.91 1.17
CA GLY A 117 -6.82 26.92 0.09
C GLY A 117 -5.77 28.02 0.26
N LEU A 118 -4.92 27.96 1.29
CA LEU A 118 -3.89 28.95 1.61
C LEU A 118 -2.52 28.57 1.03
N VAL A 119 -2.29 27.28 0.78
CA VAL A 119 -1.03 26.72 0.30
C VAL A 119 -1.31 25.89 -0.95
N PRO A 120 -0.49 25.99 -2.01
CA PRO A 120 -0.60 25.11 -3.17
C PRO A 120 -0.55 23.63 -2.77
N ASP A 121 -1.47 22.83 -3.31
CA ASP A 121 -1.59 21.39 -3.03
C ASP A 121 -0.28 20.63 -3.28
N THR A 122 0.53 21.08 -4.24
CA THR A 122 1.84 20.49 -4.52
C THR A 122 2.80 20.61 -3.33
N LEU A 123 2.87 21.79 -2.71
CA LEU A 123 3.72 22.03 -1.53
C LEU A 123 3.21 21.27 -0.30
N VAL A 124 1.89 21.16 -0.15
CA VAL A 124 1.26 20.36 0.92
C VAL A 124 1.63 18.88 0.77
N ALA A 125 1.53 18.36 -0.45
CA ALA A 125 1.90 16.97 -0.74
C ALA A 125 3.41 16.74 -0.58
N ASP A 126 4.27 17.70 -0.97
CA ASP A 126 5.73 17.62 -0.77
C ASP A 126 6.10 17.56 0.72
N ALA A 127 5.51 18.43 1.55
CA ALA A 127 5.71 18.39 2.99
C ALA A 127 5.25 17.05 3.60
N GLY A 128 4.13 16.50 3.12
CA GLY A 128 3.67 15.16 3.49
C GLY A 128 4.68 14.07 3.13
N ARG A 129 5.22 14.11 1.90
CA ARG A 129 6.24 13.16 1.42
C ARG A 129 7.50 13.20 2.27
N GLU A 130 8.00 14.40 2.58
CA GLU A 130 9.16 14.60 3.46
C GLU A 130 8.91 14.00 4.84
N ARG A 131 7.74 14.29 5.43
CA ARG A 131 7.37 13.74 6.74
C ARG A 131 7.28 12.21 6.74
N VAL A 132 6.73 11.61 5.68
CA VAL A 132 6.71 10.16 5.53
C VAL A 132 8.14 9.61 5.48
N ARG A 133 9.04 10.22 4.69
CA ARG A 133 10.44 9.77 4.59
C ARG A 133 11.17 9.83 5.93
N GLU A 134 10.99 10.90 6.71
CA GLU A 134 11.54 11.00 8.08
C GLU A 134 11.08 9.84 8.97
N LEU A 135 9.78 9.53 8.94
CA LEU A 135 9.22 8.46 9.75
C LEU A 135 9.67 7.07 9.29
N LEU A 136 9.80 6.87 7.98
CA LEU A 136 10.36 5.65 7.40
C LEU A 136 11.83 5.46 7.75
N GLN A 137 12.60 6.54 7.99
CA GLN A 137 13.99 6.42 8.46
C GLN A 137 14.06 5.73 9.83
N ARG A 138 13.09 5.97 10.72
CA ARG A 138 13.01 5.26 12.01
C ARG A 138 12.77 3.76 11.81
N VAL A 139 11.93 3.41 10.83
CA VAL A 139 11.68 2.01 10.47
C VAL A 139 12.92 1.36 9.85
N ASP A 140 13.61 2.07 8.96
CA ASP A 140 14.84 1.61 8.32
C ASP A 140 15.93 1.29 9.35
N VAL A 141 16.11 2.16 10.35
CA VAL A 141 17.04 1.92 11.47
C VAL A 141 16.60 0.74 12.33
N GLN A 142 15.29 0.60 12.61
CA GLN A 142 14.78 -0.54 13.36
C GLN A 142 15.11 -1.87 12.69
N LEU A 143 15.13 -1.89 11.35
CA LEU A 143 15.40 -3.08 10.55
C LEU A 143 16.90 -3.37 10.37
N ASP A 144 17.80 -2.56 10.93
CA ASP A 144 19.24 -2.84 10.84
C ASP A 144 19.58 -4.15 11.56
N GLY A 145 20.10 -5.11 10.79
CA GLY A 145 20.38 -6.47 11.28
C GLY A 145 19.14 -7.31 11.63
N ARG A 146 17.91 -6.87 11.30
CA ARG A 146 16.68 -7.60 11.60
C ARG A 146 15.94 -8.02 10.34
N GLU A 147 15.36 -9.21 10.40
CA GLU A 147 14.50 -9.70 9.34
C GLU A 147 13.08 -9.10 9.41
N TRP A 148 12.56 -8.94 10.62
CA TRP A 148 11.21 -8.46 10.89
C TRP A 148 11.21 -7.32 11.89
N LEU A 149 10.16 -6.49 11.87
CA LEU A 149 10.10 -5.24 12.62
C LEU A 149 10.28 -5.46 14.13
N THR A 150 9.77 -6.57 14.66
CA THR A 150 9.86 -6.97 16.07
C THR A 150 10.69 -8.23 16.28
N GLY A 151 11.57 -8.58 15.33
CA GLY A 151 12.41 -9.78 15.36
C GLY A 151 11.74 -11.04 14.79
N GLU A 152 10.43 -11.18 14.94
CA GLU A 152 9.59 -12.18 14.28
C GLU A 152 8.53 -11.51 13.40
N ARG A 153 7.94 -12.26 12.44
CA ARG A 153 6.86 -11.77 11.59
C ARG A 153 5.58 -11.56 12.40
N THR A 154 5.03 -10.35 12.36
CA THR A 154 3.86 -9.93 13.13
C THR A 154 2.86 -9.17 12.28
N CYS A 155 1.66 -8.94 12.81
CA CYS A 155 0.67 -8.09 12.14
C CYS A 155 1.14 -6.62 11.94
N ALA A 156 2.19 -6.17 12.64
CA ALA A 156 2.82 -4.88 12.34
C ALA A 156 3.53 -4.87 10.99
N ASP A 157 4.14 -6.00 10.59
CA ASP A 157 4.79 -6.16 9.28
C ASP A 157 3.75 -6.13 8.15
N ALA A 158 2.57 -6.74 8.37
CA ALA A 158 1.44 -6.66 7.44
C ALA A 158 0.96 -5.21 7.21
N TYR A 159 0.97 -4.39 8.27
CA TYR A 159 0.56 -2.99 8.15
C TYR A 159 1.64 -2.12 7.50
N LEU A 160 2.90 -2.30 7.89
CA LEU A 160 4.03 -1.60 7.28
C LEU A 160 4.13 -1.91 5.78
N PHE A 161 3.84 -3.15 5.37
CA PHE A 161 3.80 -3.54 3.96
C PHE A 161 2.95 -2.60 3.11
N VAL A 162 1.76 -2.24 3.58
CA VAL A 162 0.86 -1.32 2.87
C VAL A 162 1.51 0.03 2.66
N MET A 163 2.11 0.60 3.71
CA MET A 163 2.75 1.92 3.65
C MET A 163 3.98 1.91 2.73
N LEU A 164 4.78 0.85 2.76
CA LEU A 164 5.90 0.70 1.84
C LEU A 164 5.43 0.59 0.38
N ARG A 165 4.30 -0.07 0.12
CA ARG A 165 3.68 -0.07 -1.22
C ARG A 165 3.21 1.33 -1.62
N TRP A 166 2.60 2.09 -0.70
CA TRP A 166 2.24 3.48 -0.97
C TRP A 166 3.46 4.33 -1.27
N ALA A 167 4.60 4.10 -0.60
CA ALA A 167 5.83 4.83 -0.87
C ALA A 167 6.29 4.69 -2.33
N LEU A 168 6.11 3.50 -2.93
CA LEU A 168 6.38 3.25 -4.35
C LEU A 168 5.44 4.02 -5.28
N THR A 169 4.23 4.35 -4.83
CA THR A 169 3.22 5.01 -5.66
C THR A 169 2.92 6.45 -5.27
N THR A 170 3.75 7.12 -4.47
CA THR A 170 3.46 8.48 -3.98
C THR A 170 4.64 9.42 -4.08
N LYS A 171 5.65 9.06 -4.89
CA LYS A 171 6.93 9.78 -5.04
C LYS A 171 7.73 9.93 -3.73
N VAL A 172 7.27 9.34 -2.62
CA VAL A 172 8.07 9.16 -1.41
C VAL A 172 9.32 8.36 -1.75
N GLY A 173 9.15 7.24 -2.46
CA GLY A 173 10.22 6.36 -2.93
C GLY A 173 10.99 5.68 -1.79
N LEU A 174 11.72 4.61 -2.13
CA LEU A 174 12.56 3.89 -1.16
C LEU A 174 14.07 4.12 -1.33
N SER A 175 14.47 4.95 -2.29
CA SER A 175 15.87 5.32 -2.48
C SER A 175 16.45 5.99 -1.22
N GLY A 176 17.68 5.63 -0.87
CA GLY A 176 18.39 6.12 0.31
C GLY A 176 18.11 5.34 1.61
N PHE A 177 17.10 4.48 1.65
CA PHE A 177 16.87 3.58 2.78
C PHE A 177 17.64 2.27 2.59
N ARG A 178 18.42 1.86 3.59
CA ARG A 178 19.33 0.71 3.46
C ARG A 178 18.59 -0.62 3.50
N ASN A 179 17.57 -0.71 4.34
CA ASN A 179 16.92 -1.95 4.75
C ASN A 179 15.51 -2.09 4.14
N LEU A 180 14.80 -0.99 3.89
CA LEU A 180 13.40 -1.02 3.45
C LEU A 180 13.18 -1.73 2.12
N GLY A 181 14.09 -1.58 1.14
CA GLY A 181 13.95 -2.26 -0.16
C GLY A 181 13.98 -3.79 -0.03
N THR A 182 14.97 -4.30 0.71
CA THR A 182 15.09 -5.76 0.97
C THR A 182 13.93 -6.28 1.81
N TYR A 183 13.50 -5.51 2.81
CA TYR A 183 12.35 -5.86 3.64
C TYR A 183 11.05 -5.92 2.83
N LEU A 184 10.80 -4.94 1.96
CA LEU A 184 9.62 -4.95 1.07
C LEU A 184 9.64 -6.14 0.12
N ARG A 185 10.80 -6.49 -0.45
CA ARG A 185 10.94 -7.66 -1.33
C ARG A 185 10.58 -8.96 -0.62
N ARG A 186 11.08 -9.15 0.61
CA ARG A 186 10.73 -10.32 1.45
C ARG A 186 9.22 -10.44 1.67
N LEU A 187 8.56 -9.33 2.00
CA LEU A 187 7.11 -9.30 2.16
C LEU A 187 6.39 -9.61 0.85
N HIS A 188 6.86 -9.07 -0.27
CA HIS A 188 6.26 -9.34 -1.59
C HIS A 188 6.37 -10.81 -2.00
N ASP A 189 7.45 -11.48 -1.63
CA ASP A 189 7.69 -12.90 -1.93
C ASP A 189 6.96 -13.85 -0.95
N ASP A 190 6.45 -13.35 0.17
CA ASP A 190 5.67 -14.16 1.13
C ASP A 190 4.36 -14.67 0.50
N ALA A 191 4.09 -15.96 0.67
CA ALA A 191 2.96 -16.63 0.04
C ALA A 191 1.59 -16.07 0.49
N GLY A 192 1.44 -15.68 1.75
CA GLY A 192 0.21 -15.07 2.26
C GLY A 192 -0.01 -13.68 1.70
N VAL A 193 1.06 -12.89 1.59
CA VAL A 193 1.01 -11.58 0.93
C VAL A 193 0.63 -11.73 -0.55
N ARG A 194 1.23 -12.67 -1.27
CA ARG A 194 0.88 -12.92 -2.69
C ARG A 194 -0.57 -13.35 -2.87
N ARG A 195 -1.13 -14.15 -1.95
CA ARG A 195 -2.56 -14.52 -1.99
C ARG A 195 -3.45 -13.30 -1.77
N ALA A 196 -3.18 -12.50 -0.75
CA ALA A 196 -3.91 -11.25 -0.49
C ALA A 196 -3.87 -10.30 -1.70
N LEU A 197 -2.67 -10.07 -2.27
CA LEU A 197 -2.50 -9.23 -3.47
C LEU A 197 -3.25 -9.80 -4.68
N SER A 198 -3.28 -11.12 -4.84
CA SER A 198 -4.00 -11.75 -5.96
C SER A 198 -5.51 -11.57 -5.83
N MET A 199 -6.06 -11.59 -4.61
CA MET A 199 -7.47 -11.27 -4.36
C MET A 199 -7.78 -9.80 -4.62
N GLU A 200 -6.87 -8.87 -4.31
CA GLU A 200 -7.08 -7.45 -4.61
C GLU A 200 -6.91 -7.08 -6.09
N ALA A 201 -6.09 -7.84 -6.84
CA ALA A 201 -5.82 -7.59 -8.26
C ALA A 201 -7.00 -7.98 -9.18
N GLY A 202 -7.95 -8.78 -8.70
CA GLY A 202 -8.97 -9.41 -9.54
C GLY A 202 -8.37 -10.43 -10.52
N PRO A 203 -9.14 -10.95 -11.51
CA PRO A 203 -8.63 -11.90 -12.47
C PRO A 203 -7.46 -11.32 -13.29
N ARG A 204 -6.29 -11.98 -13.21
CA ARG A 204 -5.06 -11.63 -13.94
C ARG A 204 -5.17 -12.06 -15.42
N PRO A 205 -4.76 -11.22 -16.38
CA PRO A 205 -4.23 -11.72 -17.65
C PRO A 205 -2.91 -12.46 -17.40
N VAL A 206 -2.70 -13.59 -18.07
CA VAL A 206 -1.46 -14.37 -17.98
C VAL A 206 -0.36 -13.65 -18.76
N VAL A 207 0.73 -13.28 -18.07
CA VAL A 207 1.96 -12.76 -18.71
C VAL A 207 3.16 -13.54 -18.14
N PRO A 208 4.06 -14.08 -18.98
CA PRO A 208 5.26 -14.77 -18.52
C PRO A 208 6.29 -13.78 -17.96
N ALA A 209 7.00 -14.20 -16.92
CA ALA A 209 7.98 -13.41 -16.18
C ALA A 209 9.26 -13.14 -16.99
N SER A 210 9.85 -11.95 -16.84
CA SER A 210 11.25 -11.69 -17.20
C SER A 210 11.92 -10.81 -16.13
N PRO A 211 13.21 -11.04 -15.76
CA PRO A 211 13.82 -10.40 -14.59
C PRO A 211 14.79 -9.24 -14.90
N ALA A 212 14.83 -8.31 -13.92
CA ALA A 212 15.94 -7.56 -13.32
C ALA A 212 16.94 -6.72 -14.17
N ALA A 213 16.84 -5.40 -14.04
CA ALA A 213 17.87 -4.40 -13.69
C ALA A 213 17.24 -3.02 -13.91
N ALA A 214 17.72 -1.96 -13.24
CA ALA A 214 17.20 -0.63 -13.51
C ALA A 214 17.66 -0.13 -14.89
N VAL A 215 16.80 -0.30 -15.89
CA VAL A 215 17.03 0.17 -17.26
C VAL A 215 16.25 1.46 -17.44
N ALA A 216 16.96 2.53 -17.82
CA ALA A 216 16.33 3.72 -18.36
C ALA A 216 15.89 3.43 -19.79
N LEU A 217 14.58 3.34 -20.00
CA LEU A 217 13.95 3.15 -21.31
C LEU A 217 13.21 4.43 -21.70
N VAL A 218 13.01 4.62 -23.00
CA VAL A 218 12.06 5.61 -23.52
C VAL A 218 10.88 4.82 -24.06
N GLY A 219 9.67 5.28 -23.77
CA GLY A 219 8.45 4.71 -24.32
C GLY A 219 7.45 5.79 -24.70
N GLU A 220 6.31 5.37 -25.24
CA GLU A 220 5.22 6.24 -25.67
C GLU A 220 3.90 5.76 -25.06
N VAL A 221 3.20 6.63 -24.36
CA VAL A 221 1.83 6.38 -23.89
C VAL A 221 0.88 6.66 -25.05
N VAL A 222 0.21 5.63 -25.56
CA VAL A 222 -0.64 5.69 -26.77
C VAL A 222 -2.11 5.32 -26.49
N GLY A 223 -2.41 4.92 -25.26
CA GLY A 223 -3.75 4.62 -24.80
C GLY A 223 -3.96 5.07 -23.35
N PRO A 224 -5.16 4.87 -22.79
CA PRO A 224 -5.48 5.32 -21.44
C PRO A 224 -4.63 4.56 -20.42
N VAL A 225 -3.85 5.31 -19.65
CA VAL A 225 -3.04 4.80 -18.54
C VAL A 225 -3.48 5.51 -17.28
N GLU A 226 -4.26 4.81 -16.46
CA GLU A 226 -4.64 5.32 -15.15
C GLU A 226 -3.60 4.95 -14.11
N TYR A 227 -3.22 5.95 -13.32
CA TYR A 227 -2.33 5.82 -12.21
C TYR A 227 -3.01 6.33 -10.94
N ARG A 228 -2.81 5.64 -9.83
CA ARG A 228 -3.35 6.04 -8.53
C ARG A 228 -2.22 6.15 -7.52
N GLU A 229 -2.12 7.31 -6.87
CA GLU A 229 -1.19 7.49 -5.76
C GLU A 229 -1.77 6.90 -4.48
N GLY A 230 -1.44 5.63 -4.17
CA GLY A 230 -1.96 4.90 -3.00
C GLY A 230 -3.49 4.91 -2.90
N GLU A 231 -4.04 5.57 -1.87
CA GLU A 231 -5.49 5.71 -1.68
C GLU A 231 -6.13 6.92 -2.38
N GLY A 232 -5.33 7.77 -3.00
CA GLY A 232 -5.77 9.01 -3.66
C GLY A 232 -6.66 8.78 -4.88
N MET A 233 -7.02 9.87 -5.55
CA MET A 233 -7.78 9.80 -6.81
C MET A 233 -6.95 9.15 -7.93
N ALA A 234 -7.63 8.45 -8.83
CA ALA A 234 -7.01 8.03 -10.07
C ALA A 234 -6.72 9.26 -10.95
N MET A 235 -5.54 9.29 -11.54
CA MET A 235 -5.06 10.30 -12.48
C MET A 235 -4.72 9.60 -13.79
N GLU A 236 -5.04 10.23 -14.92
CA GLU A 236 -4.65 9.73 -16.22
C GLU A 236 -3.26 10.27 -16.59
N ILE A 237 -2.36 9.37 -16.99
CA ILE A 237 -1.07 9.75 -17.58
C ILE A 237 -1.35 10.19 -19.01
N ARG A 238 -0.83 11.37 -19.37
CA ARG A 238 -1.04 11.94 -20.71
C ARG A 238 -0.41 11.07 -21.79
N LEU A 239 -1.03 11.07 -22.97
CA LEU A 239 -0.46 10.49 -24.17
C LEU A 239 0.85 11.20 -24.55
N GLY A 240 1.80 10.46 -25.10
CA GLY A 240 3.10 10.96 -25.57
C GLY A 240 4.30 10.31 -24.89
N ASP A 241 5.47 10.91 -25.12
CA ASP A 241 6.76 10.34 -24.71
C ASP A 241 6.91 10.29 -23.19
N VAL A 242 7.40 9.15 -22.71
CA VAL A 242 7.71 8.89 -21.30
C VAL A 242 9.14 8.37 -21.15
N GLN A 243 9.87 8.93 -20.20
CA GLN A 243 11.07 8.30 -19.67
C GLN A 243 10.66 7.29 -18.60
N ILE A 244 11.24 6.10 -18.69
CA ILE A 244 10.87 4.95 -17.87
C ILE A 244 12.11 4.55 -17.10
N LEU A 245 12.08 4.71 -15.78
CA LEU A 245 13.08 4.15 -14.88
C LEU A 245 12.47 2.91 -14.23
N ALA A 246 12.84 1.73 -14.72
CA ALA A 246 12.45 0.48 -14.09
C ALA A 246 13.27 0.26 -12.81
N GLY A 247 12.62 -0.15 -11.73
CA GLY A 247 13.24 -0.73 -10.54
C GLY A 247 12.96 -2.24 -10.49
N GLU A 248 13.35 -2.90 -9.39
CA GLU A 248 13.01 -4.31 -9.19
C GLU A 248 11.52 -4.55 -8.90
N VAL A 249 10.85 -3.57 -8.28
CA VAL A 249 9.47 -3.72 -7.77
C VAL A 249 8.51 -2.66 -8.32
N ASP A 250 9.03 -1.55 -8.81
CA ASP A 250 8.27 -0.44 -9.39
C ASP A 250 8.88 0.07 -10.69
N VAL A 251 8.11 0.88 -11.40
CA VAL A 251 8.53 1.61 -12.60
C VAL A 251 8.13 3.06 -12.42
N VAL A 252 9.07 3.96 -12.63
CA VAL A 252 8.84 5.41 -12.59
C VAL A 252 8.75 5.94 -14.01
N LEU A 253 7.56 6.39 -14.39
CA LEU A 253 7.28 7.11 -15.62
C LEU A 253 7.47 8.61 -15.37
N THR A 254 8.23 9.29 -16.23
CA THR A 254 8.40 10.74 -16.22
C THR A 254 8.05 11.27 -17.60
N TRP A 255 7.18 12.27 -17.68
CA TRP A 255 6.84 12.95 -18.94
C TRP A 255 6.99 14.44 -18.77
N SER A 256 7.25 15.12 -19.88
CA SER A 256 7.27 16.58 -19.93
C SER A 256 6.77 17.06 -21.29
N ASP A 257 5.86 18.02 -21.28
CA ASP A 257 5.48 18.83 -22.43
C ASP A 257 5.88 20.30 -22.19
N GLU A 258 5.57 21.20 -23.13
CA GLU A 258 5.92 22.63 -23.04
C GLU A 258 5.38 23.33 -21.77
N HIS A 259 4.35 22.77 -21.12
CA HIS A 259 3.64 23.41 -20.01
C HIS A 259 3.66 22.59 -18.71
N TYR A 260 3.94 21.28 -18.79
CA TYR A 260 3.79 20.37 -17.66
C TYR A 260 4.94 19.37 -17.60
N ARG A 261 5.45 19.13 -16.39
CA ARG A 261 6.28 17.97 -16.08
C ARG A 261 5.55 17.09 -15.08
N GLY A 262 5.35 15.83 -15.44
CA GLY A 262 4.68 14.84 -14.61
C GLY A 262 5.57 13.65 -14.32
N GLN A 263 5.27 12.97 -13.23
CA GLN A 263 5.93 11.73 -12.85
C GLN A 263 4.90 10.84 -12.15
N ALA A 264 4.95 9.54 -12.41
CA ALA A 264 4.11 8.52 -11.79
C ALA A 264 4.97 7.28 -11.53
N ALA A 265 4.83 6.68 -10.34
CA ALA A 265 5.58 5.49 -9.99
C ALA A 265 4.58 4.36 -9.70
N MET A 266 4.65 3.24 -10.41
CA MET A 266 3.67 2.15 -10.27
C MET A 266 4.35 0.79 -10.14
N PRO A 267 3.72 -0.21 -9.50
CA PRO A 267 4.26 -1.56 -9.45
C PRO A 267 4.56 -2.11 -10.84
N VAL A 268 5.64 -2.88 -10.98
CA VAL A 268 6.05 -3.50 -12.25
C VAL A 268 4.90 -4.27 -12.89
N GLU A 269 4.08 -4.97 -12.10
CA GLU A 269 2.94 -5.74 -12.63
C GLU A 269 1.87 -4.85 -13.27
N ASN A 270 1.62 -3.65 -12.72
CA ASN A 270 0.66 -2.72 -13.29
C ASN A 270 1.19 -2.13 -14.60
N PHE A 271 2.47 -1.75 -14.63
CA PHE A 271 3.13 -1.28 -15.84
C PHE A 271 3.11 -2.34 -16.95
N SER A 272 3.45 -3.59 -16.63
CA SER A 272 3.41 -4.71 -17.58
C SER A 272 2.02 -4.94 -18.18
N ARG A 273 0.94 -4.70 -17.42
CA ARG A 273 -0.43 -4.77 -17.95
C ARG A 273 -0.69 -3.72 -19.02
N TYR A 274 -0.25 -2.48 -18.82
CA TYR A 274 -0.42 -1.40 -19.79
C TYR A 274 0.40 -1.63 -21.07
N VAL A 275 1.62 -2.14 -20.94
CA VAL A 275 2.43 -2.54 -22.10
C VAL A 275 1.75 -3.69 -22.87
N SER A 276 1.29 -4.72 -22.16
CA SER A 276 0.61 -5.88 -22.78
C SER A 276 -0.71 -5.51 -23.46
N ALA A 277 -1.42 -4.52 -22.91
CA ALA A 277 -2.65 -3.99 -23.50
C ALA A 277 -2.39 -3.03 -24.68
N GLY A 278 -1.12 -2.72 -24.99
CA GLY A 278 -0.73 -1.78 -26.02
C GLY A 278 -0.98 -0.31 -25.68
N ALA A 279 -1.28 0.01 -24.41
CA ALA A 279 -1.47 1.39 -23.94
C ALA A 279 -0.14 2.13 -23.73
N ILE A 280 0.96 1.39 -23.51
CA ILE A 280 2.33 1.90 -23.49
C ILE A 280 3.17 1.11 -24.49
N ARG A 281 3.87 1.80 -25.38
CA ARG A 281 4.87 1.24 -26.30
C ARG A 281 6.27 1.47 -25.74
N LEU A 282 7.13 0.47 -25.84
CA LEU A 282 8.55 0.51 -25.45
C LEU A 282 9.45 0.53 -26.68
#